data_AF-A0A7W0FGZ5-F1
#
_entry.id   AF-A0A7W0FGZ5-F1
#
_cell.length_a   1.000
_cell.length_b   1.000
_cell.length_c   1.000
_cell.angle_alpha   90.00
_cell.angle_beta   90.00
_cell.angle_gamma   90.00
#
_symmetry.space_group_name_H-M   'P 1'
#
loop_
_entity.id
_entity.type
_entity.pdbx_description
1 polymer ?
#
loop_
_entity_poly.entity_id
_entity_poly.type
_entity_poly.pdbx_seq_one_letter_code
_entity_poly.pdbx_strand_id
1 'polypeptide(L)'
;MKKLLVVVVLAGFSLTIGLSLFSSKVVAAGIANGTWSTGREIVIDVAYDAELQSFGKGVVVTAPTEICHEFSGGQFGWVAVIRRLVNNEWVNVPTTQGWIPNTEGKYMACAQAPSAGKYALFAYYIQPENAVQANEAPGLPACQGVTILGGVSNDSKANETFIRLTDFTGITPGDAWTFEILSIKDQDDIDVMVDTYTNDLVYDGDIVQYEKLLSVSAEVASLSMRVNTPTCYVNLVLTEMDD
;
A
#
# COMPACT_ATOMS: atom_id res chain seq x y z
N MET A 1 48.59 4.52 69.22
CA MET A 1 47.34 5.32 69.28
C MET A 1 47.47 6.51 68.34
N LYS A 2 46.38 6.89 67.63
CA LYS A 2 46.20 8.05 66.72
C LYS A 2 46.80 7.86 65.30
N LYS A 3 46.01 7.38 64.33
CA LYS A 3 45.18 8.12 63.33
C LYS A 3 46.07 8.82 62.29
N LEU A 4 46.35 8.24 61.12
CA LEU A 4 45.51 8.01 59.92
C LEU A 4 45.09 9.32 59.23
N LEU A 5 45.76 9.63 58.11
CA LEU A 5 45.28 10.56 57.09
C LEU A 5 45.95 10.21 55.75
N VAL A 6 45.36 9.23 55.06
CA VAL A 6 45.63 8.97 53.64
C VAL A 6 44.63 9.81 52.86
N VAL A 7 45.13 10.85 52.19
CA VAL A 7 44.34 11.69 51.29
C VAL A 7 44.18 10.92 49.98
N VAL A 8 43.01 10.30 49.81
CA VAL A 8 42.61 9.67 48.56
C VAL A 8 42.16 10.77 47.60
N VAL A 9 43.02 11.09 46.63
CA VAL A 9 42.68 11.92 45.47
C VAL A 9 41.73 11.09 44.59
N LEU A 10 40.43 11.29 44.77
CA LEU A 10 39.40 10.79 43.85
C LEU A 10 39.53 11.56 42.53
N ALA A 11 40.29 10.99 41.59
CA ALA A 11 40.21 11.34 40.19
C ALA A 11 38.79 10.96 39.69
N GLY A 12 37.95 11.98 39.53
CA GLY A 12 36.64 11.88 38.92
C GLY A 12 36.77 11.48 37.46
N PHE A 13 36.88 10.17 37.21
CA PHE A 13 36.67 9.59 35.90
C PHE A 13 35.17 9.58 35.66
N SER A 14 34.66 10.68 35.09
CA SER A 14 33.30 10.77 34.57
C SER A 14 33.16 9.73 33.47
N LEU A 15 32.69 8.55 33.85
CA LEU A 15 32.26 7.51 32.95
C LEU A 15 30.96 8.01 32.30
N THR A 16 31.09 8.79 31.24
CA THR A 16 29.98 9.08 30.33
C THR A 16 29.63 7.76 29.66
N ILE A 17 28.70 7.04 30.27
CA ILE A 17 27.99 5.94 29.63
C ILE A 17 27.27 6.58 28.46
N GLY A 18 27.88 6.50 27.28
CA GLY A 18 27.23 6.81 26.02
C GLY A 18 26.01 5.91 25.94
N LEU A 19 24.84 6.51 26.14
CA LEU A 19 23.57 5.84 25.94
C LEU A 19 23.44 5.64 24.43
N SER A 20 24.06 4.58 23.92
CA SER A 20 23.86 4.12 22.56
C SER A 20 22.39 3.77 22.44
N LEU A 21 21.61 4.68 21.85
CA LEU A 21 20.26 4.41 21.37
C LEU A 21 20.39 3.42 20.23
N PHE A 22 20.52 2.14 20.56
CA PHE A 22 20.31 1.07 19.60
C PHE A 22 18.83 1.11 19.24
N SER A 23 18.52 1.70 18.09
CA SER A 23 17.21 1.53 17.46
C SER A 23 17.07 0.05 17.12
N SER A 24 16.42 -0.71 18.00
CA SER A 24 16.09 -2.11 17.76
C SER A 24 15.20 -2.19 16.53
N LYS A 25 15.77 -2.62 15.40
CA LYS A 25 15.02 -2.96 14.21
C LYS A 25 14.11 -4.14 14.55
N VAL A 26 12.80 -3.88 14.65
CA VAL A 26 11.81 -4.95 14.76
C VAL A 26 11.77 -5.64 13.41
N VAL A 27 12.45 -6.79 13.30
CA VAL A 27 12.25 -7.69 12.17
C VAL A 27 10.91 -8.39 12.44
N ALA A 28 9.87 -7.97 11.74
CA ALA A 28 8.57 -8.62 11.85
C ALA A 28 8.72 -10.08 11.37
N ALA A 29 8.71 -11.00 12.33
CA ALA A 29 8.90 -12.42 12.09
C ALA A 29 7.66 -13.02 11.41
N GLY A 30 7.85 -13.72 10.30
CA GLY A 30 6.81 -14.58 9.71
C GLY A 30 6.38 -14.27 8.28
N ILE A 31 6.46 -13.01 7.83
CA ILE A 31 5.85 -12.60 6.55
C ILE A 31 6.78 -12.63 5.34
N ALA A 32 8.08 -12.84 5.58
CA ALA A 32 9.14 -12.81 4.58
C ALA A 32 10.30 -13.76 4.96
N ASN A 33 9.96 -15.00 5.32
CA ASN A 33 10.94 -15.98 5.82
C ASN A 33 11.63 -16.81 4.72
N GLY A 34 11.41 -16.49 3.44
CA GLY A 34 12.03 -17.22 2.34
C GLY A 34 13.45 -16.79 2.03
N THR A 35 13.95 -17.28 0.90
CA THR A 35 15.26 -16.94 0.35
C THR A 35 15.10 -16.22 -0.98
N TRP A 36 16.16 -15.53 -1.40
CA TRP A 36 16.23 -14.97 -2.74
C TRP A 36 16.35 -16.05 -3.81
N SER A 37 15.67 -15.87 -4.95
CA SER A 37 15.70 -16.80 -6.09
C SER A 37 17.05 -16.83 -6.79
N THR A 38 17.80 -15.72 -6.75
CA THR A 38 19.08 -15.54 -7.44
C THR A 38 19.98 -14.61 -6.63
N GLY A 39 21.29 -14.76 -6.80
CA GLY A 39 22.30 -13.95 -6.12
C GLY A 39 22.80 -14.57 -4.82
N ARG A 40 23.58 -13.80 -4.07
CA ARG A 40 24.15 -14.23 -2.78
C ARG A 40 23.58 -13.39 -1.65
N GLU A 41 22.96 -14.05 -0.67
CA GLU A 41 22.40 -13.36 0.48
C GLU A 41 23.48 -12.70 1.35
N ILE A 42 23.15 -11.52 1.88
CA ILE A 42 24.01 -10.72 2.74
C ILE A 42 23.22 -10.13 3.91
N VAL A 43 23.91 -9.91 5.03
CA VAL A 43 23.36 -9.08 6.11
C VAL A 43 23.47 -7.61 5.68
N ILE A 44 22.39 -6.86 5.83
CA ILE A 44 22.34 -5.44 5.53
C ILE A 44 22.54 -4.65 6.82
N ASP A 45 23.67 -3.97 6.94
CA ASP A 45 24.01 -3.11 8.08
C ASP A 45 24.10 -1.63 7.67
N VAL A 46 23.08 -1.18 6.92
CA VAL A 46 22.95 0.22 6.51
C VAL A 46 21.67 0.77 7.11
N ALA A 47 21.70 2.04 7.51
CA ALA A 47 20.50 2.76 7.92
C ALA A 47 19.48 2.79 6.77
N TYR A 48 18.21 2.75 7.12
CA TYR A 48 17.10 2.87 6.18
C TYR A 48 16.03 3.76 6.81
N ASP A 49 15.12 4.24 5.98
CA ASP A 49 14.05 5.15 6.38
C ASP A 49 13.12 4.52 7.43
N ALA A 50 12.71 5.29 8.44
CA ALA A 50 11.91 4.79 9.56
C ALA A 50 10.52 4.28 9.13
N GLU A 51 10.03 4.74 7.98
CA GLU A 51 8.71 4.37 7.45
C GLU A 51 8.66 2.96 6.84
N LEU A 52 9.81 2.39 6.47
CA LEU A 52 9.90 1.07 5.86
C LEU A 52 10.54 0.05 6.80
N GLN A 53 9.87 -1.10 6.94
CA GLN A 53 10.44 -2.23 7.67
C GLN A 53 11.28 -3.07 6.70
N SER A 54 12.54 -3.33 7.06
CA SER A 54 13.39 -4.26 6.31
C SER A 54 13.06 -5.70 6.66
N PHE A 55 13.00 -6.56 5.65
CA PHE A 55 12.67 -7.97 5.81
C PHE A 55 13.80 -8.87 5.32
N GLY A 56 14.09 -9.92 6.10
CA GLY A 56 15.06 -10.95 5.73
C GLY A 56 16.48 -10.43 5.55
N LYS A 57 17.27 -11.16 4.76
CA LYS A 57 18.60 -10.75 4.31
C LYS A 57 18.49 -9.96 3.01
N GLY A 58 19.49 -9.13 2.73
CA GLY A 58 19.67 -8.56 1.40
C GLY A 58 20.26 -9.57 0.43
N VAL A 59 20.39 -9.18 -0.83
CA VAL A 59 21.00 -9.99 -1.89
C VAL A 59 22.01 -9.19 -2.70
N VAL A 60 23.09 -9.85 -3.11
CA VAL A 60 24.06 -9.32 -4.07
C VAL A 60 23.89 -10.05 -5.39
N VAL A 61 23.74 -9.28 -6.47
CA VAL A 61 23.77 -9.78 -7.85
C VAL A 61 24.95 -9.16 -8.60
N THR A 62 25.52 -9.92 -9.53
CA THR A 62 26.72 -9.54 -10.29
C THR A 62 26.43 -9.04 -11.71
N ALA A 63 25.18 -9.16 -12.17
CA ALA A 63 24.72 -8.76 -13.49
C ALA A 63 23.22 -8.43 -13.43
N PRO A 64 22.65 -7.75 -14.45
CA PRO A 64 21.21 -7.56 -14.56
C PRO A 64 20.48 -8.90 -14.55
N THR A 65 19.48 -9.04 -13.70
CA THR A 65 18.75 -10.31 -13.51
C THR A 65 17.43 -10.08 -12.77
N GLU A 66 16.52 -11.03 -12.87
CA GLU A 66 15.33 -11.04 -12.02
C GLU A 66 15.69 -11.53 -10.62
N ILE A 67 15.24 -10.82 -9.60
CA ILE A 67 15.36 -11.23 -8.21
C ILE A 67 13.96 -11.35 -7.60
N CYS A 68 13.69 -12.50 -6.98
CA CYS A 68 12.44 -12.74 -6.27
C CYS A 68 12.73 -13.19 -4.85
N HIS A 69 11.87 -12.82 -3.92
CA HIS A 69 11.92 -13.25 -2.53
C HIS A 69 10.53 -13.72 -2.09
N GLU A 70 10.45 -14.81 -1.33
CA GLU A 70 9.16 -15.24 -0.79
C GLU A 70 8.61 -14.19 0.17
N PHE A 71 7.36 -13.79 -0.04
CA PHE A 71 6.75 -12.70 0.68
C PHE A 71 5.27 -13.00 0.95
N SER A 72 5.01 -13.92 1.87
CA SER A 72 3.64 -14.29 2.26
C SER A 72 2.85 -13.12 2.82
N GLY A 73 3.52 -12.08 3.35
CA GLY A 73 2.89 -10.85 3.83
C GLY A 73 1.99 -10.17 2.81
N GLY A 74 2.30 -10.28 1.52
CA GLY A 74 1.50 -9.66 0.47
C GLY A 74 0.07 -10.18 0.39
N GLN A 75 -0.19 -11.40 0.86
CA GLN A 75 -1.53 -11.97 0.98
C GLN A 75 -2.36 -11.32 2.11
N PHE A 76 -1.70 -10.56 2.98
CA PHE A 76 -2.29 -9.99 4.20
C PHE A 76 -2.20 -8.46 4.22
N GLY A 77 -2.04 -7.81 3.06
CA GLY A 77 -2.03 -6.34 2.93
C GLY A 77 -0.65 -5.69 3.04
N TRP A 78 0.42 -6.47 3.24
CA TRP A 78 1.75 -5.88 3.14
C TRP A 78 2.10 -5.57 1.69
N VAL A 79 2.73 -4.42 1.46
CA VAL A 79 3.25 -4.05 0.13
C VAL A 79 4.75 -4.19 0.14
N ALA A 80 5.26 -5.05 -0.73
CA ALA A 80 6.69 -5.26 -0.91
C ALA A 80 7.32 -4.13 -1.72
N VAL A 81 8.50 -3.69 -1.27
CA VAL A 81 9.33 -2.72 -1.98
C VAL A 81 10.76 -3.24 -2.00
N ILE A 82 11.24 -3.67 -3.17
CA ILE A 82 12.64 -4.00 -3.35
C ILE A 82 13.40 -2.71 -3.65
N ARG A 83 14.46 -2.46 -2.88
CA ARG A 83 15.34 -1.31 -3.08
C ARG A 83 16.76 -1.75 -3.39
N ARG A 84 17.47 -0.92 -4.16
CA ARG A 84 18.89 -1.06 -4.46
C ARG A 84 19.69 -0.08 -3.62
N LEU A 85 20.83 -0.52 -3.09
CA LEU A 85 21.77 0.37 -2.42
C LEU A 85 22.69 1.05 -3.46
N VAL A 86 22.60 2.37 -3.58
CA VAL A 86 23.43 3.21 -4.45
C VAL A 86 23.98 4.35 -3.61
N ASN A 87 25.31 4.50 -3.56
CA ASN A 87 25.96 5.58 -2.79
C ASN A 87 25.50 5.66 -1.31
N ASN A 88 25.29 4.50 -0.67
CA ASN A 88 24.75 4.36 0.69
C ASN A 88 23.29 4.80 0.88
N GLU A 89 22.57 5.08 -0.21
CA GLU A 89 21.15 5.40 -0.21
C GLU A 89 20.33 4.29 -0.87
N TRP A 90 19.13 4.07 -0.35
CA TRP A 90 18.20 3.07 -0.86
C TRP A 90 17.31 3.67 -1.94
N VAL A 91 17.47 3.21 -3.18
CA VAL A 91 16.68 3.66 -4.33
C VAL A 91 15.65 2.60 -4.69
N ASN A 92 14.42 3.01 -4.96
CA ASN A 92 13.33 2.11 -5.36
C ASN A 92 13.65 1.39 -6.67
N VAL A 93 13.25 0.11 -6.73
CA VAL A 93 13.22 -0.68 -7.95
C VAL A 93 11.76 -1.11 -8.16
N PRO A 94 11.21 -1.02 -9.39
CA PRO A 94 9.88 -1.52 -9.67
C PRO A 94 9.72 -2.96 -9.17
N THR A 95 8.77 -3.15 -8.25
CA THR A 95 8.55 -4.40 -7.53
C THR A 95 7.13 -4.87 -7.82
N THR A 96 7.00 -6.11 -8.28
CA THR A 96 5.73 -6.80 -8.43
C THR A 96 5.55 -7.80 -7.30
N GLN A 97 4.30 -8.12 -6.96
CA GLN A 97 3.99 -9.14 -5.98
C GLN A 97 2.87 -10.06 -6.48
N GLY A 98 2.98 -11.35 -6.24
CA GLY A 98 1.99 -12.31 -6.71
C GLY A 98 2.41 -13.76 -6.58
N TRP A 99 1.50 -14.65 -6.96
CA TRP A 99 1.73 -16.09 -6.98
C TRP A 99 2.59 -16.50 -8.18
N ILE A 100 3.72 -17.15 -7.92
CA ILE A 100 4.65 -17.62 -8.96
C ILE A 100 4.92 -19.12 -8.80
N PRO A 101 4.80 -19.92 -9.88
CA PRO A 101 4.42 -19.51 -11.25
C PRO A 101 2.92 -19.27 -11.44
N ASN A 102 2.09 -19.76 -10.53
CA ASN A 102 0.63 -19.63 -10.54
C ASN A 102 0.12 -19.74 -9.08
N THR A 103 -1.20 -19.75 -8.87
CA THR A 103 -1.84 -19.81 -7.54
C THR A 103 -1.48 -21.03 -6.69
N GLU A 104 -0.89 -22.09 -7.27
CA GLU A 104 -0.38 -23.25 -6.53
C GLU A 104 1.09 -23.08 -6.11
N GLY A 105 1.74 -22.02 -6.59
CA GLY A 105 3.14 -21.69 -6.33
C GLY A 105 3.36 -20.99 -4.99
N LYS A 106 4.36 -20.12 -4.93
CA LYS A 106 4.64 -19.29 -3.75
C LYS A 106 4.27 -17.84 -4.03
N TYR A 107 3.80 -17.14 -3.00
CA TYR A 107 3.60 -15.70 -3.10
C TYR A 107 4.96 -15.00 -2.96
N MET A 108 5.39 -14.34 -4.03
CA MET A 108 6.71 -13.75 -4.18
C MET A 108 6.59 -12.23 -4.33
N ALA A 109 7.63 -11.52 -3.89
CA ALA A 109 7.93 -10.18 -4.34
C ALA A 109 9.11 -10.24 -5.32
N CYS A 110 8.96 -9.70 -6.51
CA CYS A 110 9.94 -9.78 -7.59
C CYS A 110 10.29 -8.41 -8.15
N ALA A 111 11.52 -8.26 -8.63
CA ALA A 111 11.99 -7.06 -9.31
C ALA A 111 13.03 -7.41 -10.37
N GLN A 112 13.07 -6.63 -11.45
CA GLN A 112 14.16 -6.65 -12.40
C GLN A 112 15.32 -5.82 -11.87
N ALA A 113 16.40 -6.47 -11.44
CA ALA A 113 17.61 -5.79 -11.02
C ALA A 113 18.34 -5.27 -12.28
N PRO A 114 18.43 -3.95 -12.51
CA PRO A 114 18.92 -3.41 -13.77
C PRO A 114 20.45 -3.52 -13.91
N SER A 115 21.17 -3.81 -12.83
CA SER A 115 22.63 -3.92 -12.82
C SER A 115 23.15 -4.64 -11.57
N ALA A 116 24.44 -4.96 -11.57
CA ALA A 116 25.13 -5.48 -10.40
C ALA A 116 24.94 -4.56 -9.18
N GLY A 117 24.78 -5.14 -8.00
CA GLY A 117 24.58 -4.35 -6.78
C GLY A 117 24.04 -5.15 -5.61
N LYS A 118 23.79 -4.42 -4.51
CA LYS A 118 23.12 -4.90 -3.31
C LYS A 118 21.66 -4.47 -3.35
N TYR A 119 20.77 -5.40 -3.05
CA TYR A 119 19.34 -5.19 -3.01
C TYR A 119 18.79 -5.71 -1.67
N ALA A 120 17.68 -5.15 -1.23
CA ALA A 120 16.96 -5.64 -0.06
C ALA A 120 15.46 -5.51 -0.26
N LEU A 121 14.74 -6.40 0.42
CA LEU A 121 13.30 -6.35 0.54
C LEU A 121 12.95 -5.46 1.73
N PHE A 122 12.15 -4.45 1.45
CA PHE A 122 11.43 -3.67 2.43
C PHE A 122 9.94 -3.95 2.27
N ALA A 123 9.17 -3.66 3.29
CA ALA A 123 7.74 -3.56 3.13
C ALA A 123 7.17 -2.55 4.10
N TYR A 124 6.00 -2.07 3.74
CA TYR A 124 5.11 -1.36 4.64
C TYR A 124 3.78 -2.08 4.65
N TYR A 125 3.11 -1.99 5.80
CA TYR A 125 1.77 -2.50 5.91
C TYR A 125 0.85 -1.41 5.39
N ILE A 126 0.28 -1.63 4.21
CA ILE A 126 -0.99 -0.99 3.93
C ILE A 126 -1.96 -1.82 4.75
N GLN A 127 -2.59 -1.21 5.76
CA GLN A 127 -3.74 -1.87 6.35
C GLN A 127 -4.65 -2.19 5.17
N PRO A 128 -4.85 -3.48 4.82
CA PRO A 128 -5.83 -3.77 3.81
C PRO A 128 -7.07 -3.06 4.30
N GLU A 129 -7.80 -2.39 3.42
CA GLU A 129 -9.09 -1.79 3.81
C GLU A 129 -9.99 -2.83 4.54
N ASN A 130 -9.60 -4.12 4.42
CA ASN A 130 -10.02 -5.29 5.18
C ASN A 130 -9.01 -5.87 6.22
N ALA A 131 -8.51 -5.10 7.19
CA ALA A 131 -8.19 -5.63 8.53
C ALA A 131 -9.33 -5.40 9.54
N VAL A 132 -10.44 -4.84 9.07
CA VAL A 132 -11.77 -5.37 9.37
C VAL A 132 -11.86 -6.63 8.51
N GLN A 133 -12.19 -7.81 9.05
CA GLN A 133 -12.03 -9.11 8.39
C GLN A 133 -12.65 -9.17 6.97
N ALA A 134 -12.68 -10.34 6.33
CA ALA A 134 -13.83 -10.66 5.49
C ALA A 134 -15.11 -10.36 6.31
N ASN A 135 -15.61 -9.14 6.18
CA ASN A 135 -16.65 -8.53 6.96
C ASN A 135 -17.45 -7.78 5.90
N GLU A 136 -18.69 -8.24 5.77
CA GLU A 136 -19.85 -7.40 5.48
C GLU A 136 -19.56 -5.94 5.89
N ALA A 137 -20.03 -4.97 5.08
CA ALA A 137 -20.06 -3.56 5.46
C ALA A 137 -20.36 -3.43 6.97
N PRO A 138 -19.70 -2.56 7.74
CA PRO A 138 -19.64 -2.61 9.21
C PRO A 138 -21.00 -2.88 9.86
N GLY A 139 -21.36 -4.16 10.06
CA GLY A 139 -22.70 -4.60 10.48
C GLY A 139 -23.90 -4.10 9.66
N LEU A 140 -23.70 -3.50 8.48
CA LEU A 140 -24.75 -2.92 7.66
C LEU A 140 -25.26 -3.94 6.62
N PRO A 141 -26.57 -4.18 6.52
CA PRO A 141 -27.13 -5.07 5.50
C PRO A 141 -27.05 -4.43 4.10
N ALA A 142 -27.16 -5.25 3.05
CA ALA A 142 -27.36 -4.74 1.70
C ALA A 142 -28.69 -4.01 1.60
N CYS A 143 -28.72 -2.83 0.97
CA CYS A 143 -29.94 -2.06 0.82
C CYS A 143 -30.98 -2.86 0.01
N GLN A 144 -32.19 -2.97 0.54
CA GLN A 144 -33.30 -3.66 -0.14
C GLN A 144 -34.10 -2.65 -0.98
N GLY A 145 -34.41 -3.00 -2.22
CA GLY A 145 -35.21 -2.14 -3.10
C GLY A 145 -34.55 -0.82 -3.51
N VAL A 146 -33.23 -0.72 -3.34
CA VAL A 146 -32.45 0.45 -3.77
C VAL A 146 -31.87 0.18 -5.15
N THR A 147 -31.93 1.18 -6.02
CA THR A 147 -31.26 1.17 -7.33
C THR A 147 -30.57 2.51 -7.50
N ILE A 148 -29.32 2.46 -7.93
CA ILE A 148 -28.50 3.62 -8.25
C ILE A 148 -27.98 3.37 -9.66
N LEU A 149 -28.24 4.30 -10.58
CA LEU A 149 -27.64 4.28 -11.90
C LEU A 149 -26.38 5.15 -11.89
N GLY A 150 -25.54 4.97 -12.89
CA GLY A 150 -24.32 5.75 -13.00
C GLY A 150 -23.36 5.17 -14.00
N GLY A 151 -22.25 5.87 -14.16
CA GLY A 151 -21.18 5.47 -15.05
C GLY A 151 -19.88 6.21 -14.73
N VAL A 152 -18.86 5.88 -15.50
CA VAL A 152 -17.58 6.60 -15.49
C VAL A 152 -17.46 7.39 -16.78
N SER A 153 -16.88 8.59 -16.71
CA SER A 153 -16.55 9.44 -17.85
C SER A 153 -15.09 9.84 -17.74
N ASN A 154 -14.34 9.66 -18.82
CA ASN A 154 -12.90 9.92 -18.87
C ASN A 154 -12.63 11.27 -19.55
N ASP A 155 -11.98 12.21 -18.87
CA ASP A 155 -11.41 13.41 -19.48
C ASP A 155 -9.92 13.20 -19.76
N SER A 156 -9.63 12.74 -20.96
CA SER A 156 -8.28 12.51 -21.46
C SER A 156 -7.41 13.76 -21.55
N LYS A 157 -7.99 14.98 -21.50
CA LYS A 157 -7.20 16.22 -21.49
C LYS A 157 -6.74 16.60 -20.09
N ALA A 158 -7.53 16.23 -19.08
CA ALA A 158 -7.23 16.52 -17.68
C ALA A 158 -6.56 15.35 -16.95
N ASN A 159 -6.51 14.14 -17.55
CA ASN A 159 -6.17 12.89 -16.88
C ASN A 159 -7.07 12.64 -15.65
N GLU A 160 -8.36 12.92 -15.82
CA GLU A 160 -9.35 12.84 -14.77
C GLU A 160 -10.45 11.87 -15.18
N THR A 161 -10.89 11.01 -14.27
CA THR A 161 -12.09 10.19 -14.45
C THR A 161 -13.15 10.69 -13.48
N PHE A 162 -14.33 10.97 -14.02
CA PHE A 162 -15.50 11.35 -13.27
C PHE A 162 -16.37 10.12 -13.07
N ILE A 163 -16.69 9.82 -11.81
CA ILE A 163 -17.77 8.91 -11.48
C ILE A 163 -19.03 9.74 -11.32
N ARG A 164 -20.07 9.41 -12.08
CA ARG A 164 -21.39 10.03 -11.94
C ARG A 164 -22.40 8.99 -11.50
N LEU A 165 -23.08 9.26 -10.38
CA LEU A 165 -24.24 8.49 -9.94
C LEU A 165 -25.51 9.30 -10.15
N THR A 166 -26.51 8.68 -10.76
CA THR A 166 -27.81 9.25 -11.13
C THR A 166 -28.96 8.33 -10.71
N ASP A 167 -30.19 8.84 -10.78
CA ASP A 167 -31.43 8.06 -10.65
C ASP A 167 -31.51 7.18 -9.40
N PHE A 168 -31.42 7.81 -8.24
CA PHE A 168 -31.52 7.15 -6.93
C PHE A 168 -32.97 6.72 -6.66
N THR A 169 -33.23 5.42 -6.66
CA THR A 169 -34.53 4.83 -6.29
C THR A 169 -34.44 4.19 -4.92
N GLY A 170 -35.42 4.44 -4.05
CA GLY A 170 -35.49 3.86 -2.71
C GLY A 170 -34.48 4.46 -1.71
N ILE A 171 -33.73 5.48 -2.11
CA ILE A 171 -32.74 6.14 -1.27
C ILE A 171 -32.56 7.62 -1.69
N THR A 172 -32.18 8.47 -0.74
CA THR A 172 -31.86 9.89 -1.00
C THR A 172 -30.36 10.11 -0.76
N PRO A 173 -29.61 10.67 -1.74
CA PRO A 173 -28.23 11.08 -1.54
C PRO A 173 -28.08 12.00 -0.32
N GLY A 174 -27.01 11.83 0.43
CA GLY A 174 -26.74 12.67 1.59
C GLY A 174 -25.28 12.71 1.97
N ASP A 175 -24.92 13.75 2.74
CA ASP A 175 -23.54 14.10 3.10
C ASP A 175 -22.80 13.03 3.94
N ALA A 176 -23.54 12.05 4.47
CA ALA A 176 -23.00 10.96 5.29
C ALA A 176 -22.68 9.69 4.49
N TRP A 177 -22.81 9.71 3.17
CA TRP A 177 -22.45 8.57 2.34
C TRP A 177 -20.92 8.47 2.21
N THR A 178 -20.41 7.24 2.20
CA THR A 178 -19.00 6.99 1.91
C THR A 178 -18.87 6.04 0.73
N PHE A 179 -17.77 6.15 0.00
CA PHE A 179 -17.56 5.45 -1.27
C PHE A 179 -16.23 4.74 -1.23
N GLU A 180 -16.28 3.43 -1.44
CA GLU A 180 -15.13 2.53 -1.44
C GLU A 180 -14.97 2.00 -2.87
N ILE A 181 -13.78 2.14 -3.45
CA ILE A 181 -13.48 1.53 -4.75
C ILE A 181 -13.07 0.09 -4.49
N LEU A 182 -13.80 -0.85 -5.08
CA LEU A 182 -13.53 -2.28 -4.91
C LEU A 182 -12.57 -2.81 -5.97
N SER A 183 -12.70 -2.33 -7.21
CA SER A 183 -11.81 -2.67 -8.31
C SER A 183 -11.92 -1.65 -9.45
N ILE A 184 -10.80 -1.34 -10.09
CA ILE A 184 -10.77 -0.58 -11.35
C ILE A 184 -10.31 -1.55 -12.44
N LYS A 185 -10.95 -1.47 -13.61
CA LYS A 185 -10.47 -2.10 -14.84
C LYS A 185 -10.31 -0.99 -15.87
N ASP A 186 -9.12 -0.86 -16.41
CA ASP A 186 -8.80 0.09 -17.45
C ASP A 186 -9.04 -0.51 -18.84
N GLN A 187 -8.87 0.32 -19.89
CA GLN A 187 -9.00 -0.16 -21.27
C GLN A 187 -7.78 -0.97 -21.75
N ASP A 188 -6.59 -0.74 -21.17
CA ASP A 188 -5.31 -1.24 -21.69
C ASP A 188 -4.58 -2.26 -20.77
N ASP A 189 -5.20 -2.72 -19.68
CA ASP A 189 -4.64 -3.64 -18.68
C ASP A 189 -3.38 -3.07 -17.95
N ILE A 190 -3.36 -1.75 -17.76
CA ILE A 190 -2.36 -0.93 -17.07
C ILE A 190 -2.83 -0.67 -15.62
N ASP A 191 -1.92 -0.80 -14.67
CA ASP A 191 -2.18 -0.51 -13.26
C ASP A 191 -2.58 0.98 -13.07
N VAL A 192 -3.81 1.20 -12.63
CA VAL A 192 -4.36 2.53 -12.35
C VAL A 192 -3.91 3.03 -10.99
N MET A 193 -3.08 4.07 -10.96
CA MET A 193 -2.74 4.80 -9.74
C MET A 193 -3.82 5.84 -9.47
N VAL A 194 -4.35 5.89 -8.25
CA VAL A 194 -5.35 6.89 -7.85
C VAL A 194 -4.74 7.87 -6.86
N ASP A 195 -4.56 9.12 -7.32
CA ASP A 195 -3.74 10.10 -6.59
C ASP A 195 -4.55 11.01 -5.65
N THR A 196 -5.80 11.32 -5.98
CA THR A 196 -6.63 12.23 -5.17
C THR A 196 -8.11 12.04 -5.41
N TYR A 197 -8.94 12.39 -4.42
CA TYR A 197 -10.40 12.30 -4.46
C TYR A 197 -11.05 13.57 -3.96
N THR A 198 -12.01 14.10 -4.71
CA THR A 198 -12.98 15.09 -4.23
C THR A 198 -14.40 14.57 -4.47
N ASN A 199 -15.28 14.86 -3.52
CA ASN A 199 -16.66 14.43 -3.50
C ASN A 199 -17.53 15.68 -3.52
N ASP A 200 -18.36 15.82 -4.54
CA ASP A 200 -19.32 16.93 -4.61
C ASP A 200 -20.72 16.42 -4.94
N LEU A 201 -21.70 16.91 -4.19
CA LEU A 201 -23.11 16.80 -4.54
C LEU A 201 -23.44 17.94 -5.49
N VAL A 202 -23.73 17.60 -6.74
CA VAL A 202 -24.08 18.55 -7.77
C VAL A 202 -25.59 18.52 -7.97
N TYR A 203 -26.22 19.68 -7.79
CA TYR A 203 -27.64 19.87 -8.07
C TYR A 203 -27.79 20.51 -9.44
N ASP A 204 -28.21 19.73 -10.44
CA ASP A 204 -28.54 20.22 -11.78
C ASP A 204 -30.06 20.22 -11.98
N GLY A 205 -30.69 21.35 -11.65
CA GLY A 205 -32.14 21.48 -11.63
C GLY A 205 -32.79 20.57 -10.58
N ASP A 206 -33.69 19.69 -11.01
CA ASP A 206 -34.37 18.70 -10.16
C ASP A 206 -33.58 17.38 -10.03
N ILE A 207 -32.43 17.27 -10.69
CA ILE A 207 -31.60 16.07 -10.70
C ILE A 207 -30.52 16.23 -9.63
N VAL A 208 -30.50 15.30 -8.67
CA VAL A 208 -29.40 15.16 -7.72
C VAL A 208 -28.36 14.24 -8.35
N GLN A 209 -27.14 14.74 -8.53
CA GLN A 209 -26.01 13.96 -9.01
C GLN A 209 -24.94 13.89 -7.93
N TYR A 210 -24.31 12.74 -7.81
CA TYR A 210 -23.09 12.60 -7.03
C TYR A 210 -21.92 12.49 -8.00
N GLU A 211 -21.00 13.44 -7.91
CA GLU A 211 -19.79 13.43 -8.73
C GLU A 211 -18.58 13.16 -7.83
N LYS A 212 -17.77 12.19 -8.27
CA LYS A 212 -16.49 11.88 -7.62
C LYS A 212 -15.39 11.95 -8.66
N LEU A 213 -14.43 12.84 -8.42
CA LEU A 213 -13.26 12.99 -9.26
C LEU A 213 -12.19 11.97 -8.85
N LEU A 214 -11.67 11.26 -9.84
CA LEU A 214 -10.51 10.39 -9.71
C LEU A 214 -9.40 10.93 -10.60
N SER A 215 -8.29 11.34 -10.00
CA SER A 215 -7.05 11.55 -10.77
C SER A 215 -6.43 10.18 -11.03
N VAL A 216 -6.48 9.73 -12.28
CA VAL A 216 -6.00 8.41 -12.70
C VAL A 216 -4.99 8.51 -13.84
N SER A 217 -4.02 7.58 -13.86
CA SER A 217 -2.97 7.55 -14.87
C SER A 217 -3.40 6.98 -16.23
N ALA A 218 -4.62 6.42 -16.33
CA ALA A 218 -5.15 5.76 -17.53
C ALA A 218 -6.70 5.84 -17.57
N GLU A 219 -7.27 5.65 -18.76
CA GLU A 219 -8.73 5.64 -18.97
C GLU A 219 -9.40 4.42 -18.33
N VAL A 220 -10.51 4.65 -17.63
CA VAL A 220 -11.23 3.61 -16.89
C VAL A 220 -12.36 3.05 -17.74
N ALA A 221 -12.30 1.75 -18.05
CA ALA A 221 -13.34 1.03 -18.79
C ALA A 221 -14.51 0.60 -17.90
N SER A 222 -14.20 0.14 -16.69
CA SER A 222 -15.20 -0.20 -15.68
C SER A 222 -14.67 -0.07 -14.27
N LEU A 223 -15.58 0.25 -13.35
CA LEU A 223 -15.29 0.47 -11.93
C LEU A 223 -16.30 -0.29 -11.08
N SER A 224 -15.82 -1.17 -10.21
CA SER A 224 -16.65 -1.70 -9.12
C SER A 224 -16.46 -0.83 -7.88
N MET A 225 -17.56 -0.37 -7.29
CA MET A 225 -17.53 0.41 -6.06
C MET A 225 -18.62 0.02 -5.08
N ARG A 226 -18.44 0.36 -3.81
CA ARG A 226 -19.44 0.27 -2.76
C ARG A 226 -19.82 1.65 -2.29
N VAL A 227 -21.12 1.92 -2.28
CA VAL A 227 -21.74 3.08 -1.64
C VAL A 227 -22.23 2.64 -0.28
N ASN A 228 -21.63 3.18 0.78
CA ASN A 228 -22.07 2.97 2.15
C ASN A 228 -22.92 4.15 2.59
N THR A 229 -24.07 3.83 3.16
CA THR A 229 -25.00 4.80 3.74
C THR A 229 -24.96 4.61 5.26
N PRO A 230 -25.60 5.48 6.06
CA PRO A 230 -25.69 5.27 7.50
C PRO A 230 -26.36 3.94 7.92
N THR A 231 -27.16 3.31 7.05
CA THR A 231 -28.04 2.18 7.41
C THR A 231 -27.87 0.92 6.58
N CYS A 232 -27.25 1.00 5.41
CA CYS A 232 -27.06 -0.12 4.48
C CYS A 232 -25.96 0.18 3.45
N TYR A 233 -25.58 -0.81 2.64
CA TYR A 233 -24.65 -0.62 1.52
C TYR A 233 -25.24 -1.05 0.17
N VAL A 234 -24.69 -0.48 -0.92
CA VAL A 234 -24.97 -0.87 -2.31
C VAL A 234 -23.64 -1.10 -3.02
N ASN A 235 -23.46 -2.25 -3.66
CA ASN A 235 -22.33 -2.47 -4.58
C ASN A 235 -22.79 -2.15 -6.00
N LEU A 236 -22.00 -1.37 -6.71
CA LEU A 236 -22.24 -0.93 -8.08
C LEU A 236 -21.10 -1.39 -8.98
N VAL A 237 -21.44 -1.72 -10.22
CA VAL A 237 -20.48 -1.87 -11.32
C VAL A 237 -20.83 -0.79 -12.33
N LEU A 238 -19.94 0.16 -12.48
CA LEU A 238 -20.07 1.29 -13.39
C LEU A 238 -19.25 0.99 -14.64
N THR A 239 -19.83 1.26 -15.81
CA THR A 239 -19.15 1.19 -17.10
C THR A 239 -18.98 2.59 -17.65
N GLU A 240 -18.07 2.72 -18.61
CA GLU A 240 -17.94 3.95 -19.39
C GLU A 240 -19.29 4.37 -19.97
N MET A 241 -19.60 5.66 -19.84
CA MET A 241 -20.77 6.26 -20.47
C MET A 241 -20.43 6.57 -21.92
N ASP A 242 -21.27 6.11 -22.85
CA ASP A 242 -21.22 6.58 -24.23
C ASP A 242 -21.66 8.06 -24.23
N ASP A 243 -20.70 8.98 -24.42
CA ASP A 243 -20.97 10.41 -24.63
C ASP A 243 -21.77 10.68 -25.93
#